data_AF-A0A522QXK1-F1
#
_entry.id   AF-A0A522QXK1-F1
#
_cell.length_a   1.000
_cell.length_b   1.000
_cell.length_c   1.000
_cell.angle_alpha   90.00
_cell.angle_beta   90.00
_cell.angle_gamma   90.00
#
_symmetry.space_group_name_H-M   'P 1'
#
loop_
_entity.id
_entity.type
_entity.pdbx_description
1 polymer ?
#
loop_
_entity_poly.entity_id
_entity_poly.type
_entity_poly.pdbx_seq_one_letter_code
_entity_poly.pdbx_strand_id
1 'polypeptide(L)'
;MKHSKININRVATLLFTALLLSACSLFDLNLQKDYNRVPHPVDANLHITAWDYLRSRSVENNPDTVFKFMYDGIIYSGIDTNEYKEAGRTFILLHNDAIDRIVKKVVQPDCFFGANLVKGKPATKWSDYPKEMIRNYFEYLLLQGEFTHLKNLTTSDTLIQTLASQGAFINNPQSLMAMKIVDASLSNTVDYPIQINDSVTVRTSDLLPTNGVIQVVDRYINPGF
;
A
#
# COMPACT_ATOMS: atom_id res chain seq x y z
N MET A 1 75.59 -15.88 39.49
CA MET A 1 74.59 -15.43 38.50
C MET A 1 73.27 -16.17 38.75
N LYS A 2 72.22 -15.47 39.23
CA LYS A 2 70.90 -16.09 39.45
C LYS A 2 70.08 -15.99 38.16
N HIS A 3 69.77 -17.13 37.55
CA HIS A 3 68.83 -17.20 36.44
C HIS A 3 67.42 -16.86 36.95
N SER A 4 66.84 -15.78 36.43
CA SER A 4 65.42 -15.45 36.64
C SER A 4 64.57 -16.51 35.95
N LYS A 5 63.84 -17.32 36.72
CA LYS A 5 62.87 -18.27 36.18
C LYS A 5 61.66 -17.49 35.70
N ILE A 6 61.48 -17.41 34.38
CA ILE A 6 60.28 -16.85 33.76
C ILE A 6 59.10 -17.74 34.18
N ASN A 7 58.15 -17.14 34.91
CA ASN A 7 56.97 -17.84 35.38
C ASN A 7 55.99 -18.00 34.21
N ILE A 8 56.01 -19.17 33.57
CA ILE A 8 55.24 -19.53 32.37
C ILE A 8 53.74 -19.21 32.53
N ASN A 9 53.19 -19.33 33.75
CA ASN A 9 51.79 -18.99 34.01
C ASN A 9 51.50 -17.49 33.83
N ARG A 10 52.45 -16.60 34.16
CA ARG A 10 52.29 -15.15 33.95
C ARG A 10 52.42 -14.74 32.48
N VAL A 11 53.24 -15.47 31.71
CA VAL A 11 53.37 -15.28 30.26
C VAL A 11 52.11 -15.75 29.54
N ALA A 12 51.54 -16.90 29.96
CA ALA A 12 50.29 -17.43 29.41
C ALA A 12 49.09 -16.50 29.65
N THR A 13 49.00 -15.87 30.84
CA THR A 13 47.92 -14.92 31.13
C THR A 13 48.01 -13.65 30.27
N LEU A 14 49.22 -13.13 30.03
CA LEU A 14 49.45 -11.96 29.16
C LEU A 14 49.16 -12.24 27.68
N LEU A 15 49.45 -13.46 27.20
CA LEU A 15 49.10 -13.87 25.83
C LEU A 15 47.58 -14.00 25.65
N PHE A 16 46.86 -14.48 26.66
CA PHE A 16 45.41 -14.68 26.58
C PHE A 16 44.63 -13.35 26.55
N THR A 17 45.10 -12.31 27.26
CA THR A 17 44.51 -10.97 27.17
C THR A 17 44.83 -10.26 25.85
N ALA A 18 46.00 -10.50 25.25
CA ALA A 18 46.35 -9.94 23.94
C ALA A 18 45.49 -10.52 22.79
N LEU A 19 45.08 -11.79 22.91
CA LEU A 19 44.18 -12.46 21.96
C LEU A 19 42.73 -11.92 22.02
N LEU A 20 42.29 -11.38 23.16
CA LEU A 20 40.95 -10.79 23.30
C LEU A 20 40.85 -9.38 22.71
N LEU A 21 41.96 -8.63 22.65
CA LEU A 21 41.98 -7.28 22.05
C LEU A 21 42.06 -7.30 20.52
N SER A 22 42.40 -8.45 19.92
CA SER A 22 42.42 -8.66 18.47
C SER A 22 41.12 -9.26 17.91
N ALA A 23 40.08 -9.41 18.74
CA ALA A 23 38.80 -10.00 18.37
C ALA A 23 37.81 -9.05 17.65
N CYS A 24 38.21 -7.84 17.26
CA CYS A 24 37.32 -6.88 16.59
C CYS A 24 36.92 -7.26 15.15
N SER A 25 37.37 -8.40 14.61
CA SER A 25 36.96 -8.89 13.29
C SER A 25 36.50 -10.36 13.28
N LEU A 26 36.25 -10.97 14.45
CA LEU A 26 36.04 -12.42 14.57
C LEU A 26 34.60 -12.91 14.35
N PHE A 27 33.69 -12.03 13.90
CA PHE A 27 32.29 -12.35 13.65
C PHE A 27 31.77 -11.79 12.33
N ASP A 28 32.62 -11.68 11.31
CA ASP A 28 32.22 -11.22 9.96
C ASP A 28 31.29 -9.99 9.96
N LEU A 29 31.45 -9.16 10.99
CA LEU A 29 30.94 -7.79 11.12
C LEU A 29 31.80 -6.90 10.23
N ASN A 30 32.13 -7.38 9.03
CA ASN A 30 32.61 -6.55 7.95
C ASN A 30 31.46 -5.61 7.62
N LEU A 31 31.52 -4.46 8.30
CA LEU A 31 30.92 -3.18 8.00
C LEU A 31 30.13 -3.21 6.70
N GLN A 32 28.82 -2.91 6.80
CA GLN A 32 28.03 -2.44 5.67
C GLN A 32 28.92 -1.57 4.79
N LYS A 33 29.18 -2.02 3.57
CA LYS A 33 29.89 -1.20 2.61
C LYS A 33 28.99 -0.01 2.34
N ASP A 34 29.55 1.20 2.36
CA ASP A 34 28.87 2.40 1.92
C ASP A 34 28.35 2.15 0.50
N TYR A 35 27.06 1.82 0.41
CA TYR A 35 26.40 1.65 -0.87
C TYR A 35 26.07 3.04 -1.37
N ASN A 36 26.91 3.53 -2.29
CA ASN A 36 26.67 4.80 -2.94
C ASN A 36 25.49 4.61 -3.91
N ARG A 37 24.27 4.74 -3.38
CA ARG A 37 23.04 4.61 -4.16
C ARG A 37 23.05 5.70 -5.21
N VAL A 38 23.25 5.32 -6.46
CA VAL A 38 22.93 6.19 -7.58
C VAL A 38 21.42 6.36 -7.56
N PRO A 39 20.89 7.57 -7.36
CA PRO A 39 19.46 7.78 -7.44
C PRO A 39 19.04 7.45 -8.87
N HIS A 40 18.25 6.39 -9.02
CA HIS A 40 17.48 6.18 -10.24
C HIS A 40 16.14 6.87 -9.98
N PRO A 41 15.91 8.09 -10.51
CA PRO A 41 14.58 8.65 -10.47
C PRO A 41 13.68 7.72 -11.27
N VAL A 42 12.85 6.96 -10.57
CA VAL A 42 11.76 6.24 -11.22
C VAL A 42 10.78 7.31 -11.65
N ASP A 43 10.60 7.48 -12.95
CA ASP A 43 9.57 8.36 -13.48
C ASP A 43 8.21 7.73 -13.17
N ALA A 44 7.39 8.45 -12.39
CA ALA A 44 6.07 8.00 -11.99
C ALA A 44 5.00 8.32 -13.06
N ASN A 45 5.35 9.07 -14.11
CA ASN A 45 4.42 9.43 -15.18
C ASN A 45 4.07 8.20 -16.03
N LEU A 46 2.77 7.95 -16.17
CA LEU A 46 2.22 6.83 -16.93
C LEU A 46 1.93 7.19 -18.39
N HIS A 47 1.81 8.48 -18.71
CA HIS A 47 1.46 9.01 -20.04
C HIS A 47 0.14 8.51 -20.64
N ILE A 48 -0.73 7.92 -19.82
CA ILE A 48 -2.08 7.46 -20.15
C ILE A 48 -3.06 7.90 -19.06
N THR A 49 -4.36 7.84 -19.33
CA THR A 49 -5.37 8.17 -18.30
C THR A 49 -5.43 7.10 -17.21
N ALA A 50 -6.01 7.41 -16.05
CA ALA A 50 -6.21 6.43 -15.00
C ALA A 50 -7.09 5.26 -15.45
N TRP A 51 -8.11 5.54 -16.27
CA TRP A 51 -8.94 4.51 -16.88
C TRP A 51 -8.15 3.57 -17.81
N ASP A 52 -7.29 4.12 -18.67
CA ASP A 52 -6.50 3.33 -19.62
C ASP A 52 -5.43 2.51 -18.88
N TYR A 53 -4.84 3.06 -17.81
CA TYR A 53 -3.94 2.31 -16.93
C TYR A 53 -4.67 1.13 -16.26
N LEU A 54 -5.85 1.37 -15.68
CA LEU A 54 -6.67 0.32 -15.08
C LEU A 54 -7.00 -0.78 -16.10
N ARG A 55 -7.42 -0.39 -17.31
CA ARG A 55 -7.84 -1.32 -18.38
C ARG A 55 -6.66 -2.15 -18.91
N SER A 56 -5.53 -1.51 -19.23
CA SER A 56 -4.33 -2.17 -19.76
C SER A 56 -3.79 -3.25 -18.83
N ARG A 57 -3.94 -3.06 -17.52
CA ARG A 57 -3.55 -4.04 -16.49
C ARG A 57 -4.66 -4.98 -16.03
N SER A 58 -5.84 -4.88 -16.64
CA SER A 58 -6.97 -5.76 -16.33
C SER A 58 -7.31 -6.72 -17.47
N VAL A 59 -7.51 -6.19 -18.68
CA VAL A 59 -8.23 -6.90 -19.76
C VAL A 59 -7.65 -6.72 -21.17
N GLU A 60 -6.61 -5.90 -21.36
CA GLU A 60 -5.99 -5.75 -22.68
C GLU A 60 -5.10 -6.95 -23.06
N ASN A 61 -4.28 -6.83 -24.11
CA ASN A 61 -3.49 -7.94 -24.63
C ASN A 61 -2.42 -8.40 -23.62
N ASN A 62 -2.55 -9.63 -23.12
CA ASN A 62 -1.67 -10.26 -22.12
C ASN A 62 -1.47 -9.41 -20.86
N PRO A 63 -2.55 -9.07 -20.13
CA PRO A 63 -2.45 -8.25 -18.93
C PRO A 63 -1.95 -9.11 -17.77
N ASP A 64 -1.32 -8.47 -16.78
CA ASP A 64 -1.00 -9.13 -15.51
C ASP A 64 -2.22 -9.31 -14.58
N THR A 65 -3.38 -8.79 -14.99
CA THR A 65 -4.70 -8.96 -14.36
C THR A 65 -4.83 -8.40 -12.94
N VAL A 66 -3.88 -7.58 -12.48
CA VAL A 66 -3.82 -7.17 -11.06
C VAL A 66 -5.03 -6.37 -10.58
N PHE A 67 -5.77 -5.75 -11.50
CA PHE A 67 -6.98 -4.98 -11.23
C PHE A 67 -8.25 -5.62 -11.83
N LYS A 68 -8.18 -6.87 -12.28
CA LYS A 68 -9.28 -7.53 -13.00
C LYS A 68 -10.59 -7.51 -12.22
N PHE A 69 -10.56 -7.79 -10.91
CA PHE A 69 -11.77 -7.75 -10.10
C PHE A 69 -12.36 -6.35 -10.00
N MET A 70 -11.52 -5.31 -9.86
CA MET A 70 -11.98 -3.92 -9.84
C MET A 70 -12.62 -3.54 -11.17
N TYR A 71 -11.96 -3.84 -12.29
CA TYR A 71 -12.50 -3.60 -13.63
C TYR A 71 -13.88 -4.24 -13.79
N ASP A 72 -14.03 -5.53 -13.45
CA ASP A 72 -15.32 -6.22 -13.54
C ASP A 72 -16.40 -5.60 -12.65
N GLY A 73 -16.01 -5.10 -11.47
CA GLY A 73 -16.91 -4.45 -10.52
C GLY A 73 -17.44 -3.12 -11.03
N ILE A 74 -16.57 -2.32 -11.64
CA ILE A 74 -16.93 -1.05 -12.29
C ILE A 74 -17.92 -1.30 -13.44
N ILE A 75 -17.63 -2.28 -14.30
CA ILE A 75 -18.54 -2.65 -15.39
C ILE A 75 -19.89 -3.15 -14.85
N TYR A 76 -19.86 -3.98 -13.80
CA TYR A 76 -21.07 -4.50 -13.17
C TYR A 76 -21.96 -3.41 -12.56
N SER A 77 -21.35 -2.45 -11.85
CA SER A 77 -22.07 -1.37 -11.14
C SER A 77 -22.72 -0.37 -12.09
N GLY A 78 -22.18 -0.25 -13.30
CA GLY A 78 -22.63 0.72 -14.30
C GLY A 78 -22.32 2.17 -13.90
N ILE A 79 -21.25 2.39 -13.13
CA ILE A 79 -20.68 3.72 -12.92
C ILE A 79 -20.26 4.32 -14.28
N ASP A 80 -20.37 5.63 -14.45
CA ASP A 80 -19.85 6.28 -15.66
C ASP A 80 -18.32 6.20 -15.67
N THR A 81 -17.78 5.41 -16.61
CA THR A 81 -16.32 5.24 -16.75
C THR A 81 -15.60 6.54 -17.15
N ASN A 82 -16.31 7.57 -17.62
CA ASN A 82 -15.72 8.88 -17.89
C ASN A 82 -15.23 9.55 -16.61
N GLU A 83 -15.79 9.21 -15.45
CA GLU A 83 -15.31 9.68 -14.15
C GLU A 83 -13.83 9.30 -13.91
N TYR A 84 -13.33 8.24 -14.53
CA TYR A 84 -11.92 7.83 -14.47
C TYR A 84 -10.99 8.58 -15.43
N LYS A 85 -11.55 9.46 -16.28
CA LYS A 85 -10.83 10.26 -17.28
C LYS A 85 -10.83 11.76 -16.95
N GLU A 86 -11.70 12.17 -16.03
CA GLU A 86 -11.73 13.53 -15.52
C GLU A 86 -10.40 13.93 -14.88
N ALA A 87 -10.01 15.19 -15.05
CA ALA A 87 -8.77 15.74 -14.53
C ALA A 87 -8.90 16.14 -13.05
N GLY A 88 -7.76 16.30 -12.37
CA GLY A 88 -7.74 16.87 -11.01
C GLY A 88 -8.29 15.93 -9.94
N ARG A 89 -8.11 14.61 -10.12
CA ARG A 89 -8.63 13.58 -9.22
C ARG A 89 -7.54 12.69 -8.65
N THR A 90 -7.86 12.09 -7.51
CA THR A 90 -7.13 10.95 -6.98
C THR A 90 -7.99 9.70 -7.13
N PHE A 91 -7.43 8.71 -7.82
CA PHE A 91 -8.06 7.43 -8.12
C PHE A 91 -7.49 6.38 -7.17
N ILE A 92 -8.32 5.84 -6.28
CA ILE A 92 -7.92 4.72 -5.44
C ILE A 92 -8.19 3.42 -6.19
N LEU A 93 -7.13 2.77 -6.68
CA LEU A 93 -7.25 1.51 -7.38
C LEU A 93 -7.06 0.33 -6.41
N LEU A 94 -7.94 -0.66 -6.53
CA LEU A 94 -7.96 -1.86 -5.73
C LEU A 94 -7.22 -2.98 -6.46
N HIS A 95 -6.09 -3.41 -5.89
CA HIS A 95 -5.50 -4.69 -6.26
C HIS A 95 -6.51 -5.82 -6.00
N ASN A 96 -6.42 -6.94 -6.73
CA ASN A 96 -7.32 -8.09 -6.56
C ASN A 96 -7.47 -8.54 -5.10
N ASP A 97 -6.39 -8.54 -4.32
CA ASP A 97 -6.39 -8.84 -2.87
C ASP A 97 -7.28 -7.89 -2.04
N ALA A 98 -7.51 -6.65 -2.46
CA ALA A 98 -8.44 -5.77 -1.76
C ALA A 98 -9.89 -6.22 -1.94
N ILE A 99 -10.19 -7.08 -2.92
CA ILE A 99 -11.54 -7.55 -3.26
C ILE A 99 -11.74 -9.00 -2.86
N ASP A 100 -10.85 -9.89 -3.29
CA ASP A 100 -10.90 -11.33 -3.04
C ASP A 100 -9.50 -11.85 -2.62
N ARG A 101 -9.23 -11.80 -1.31
CA ARG A 101 -8.00 -12.32 -0.73
C ARG A 101 -8.23 -13.67 -0.09
N ILE A 102 -7.59 -14.69 -0.62
CA ILE A 102 -7.70 -16.08 -0.15
C ILE A 102 -6.38 -16.51 0.49
N VAL A 103 -6.42 -16.84 1.78
CA VAL A 103 -5.29 -17.43 2.52
C VAL A 103 -5.72 -18.79 3.04
N LYS A 104 -4.94 -19.84 2.74
CA LYS A 104 -5.24 -21.23 3.14
C LYS A 104 -6.68 -21.65 2.79
N LYS A 105 -7.16 -21.26 1.60
CA LYS A 105 -8.54 -21.52 1.09
C LYS A 105 -9.66 -20.80 1.86
N VAL A 106 -9.34 -19.76 2.63
CA VAL A 106 -10.31 -18.95 3.38
C VAL A 106 -10.25 -17.51 2.88
N VAL A 107 -11.40 -16.97 2.50
CA VAL A 107 -11.54 -15.54 2.18
C VAL A 107 -11.31 -14.72 3.44
N GLN A 108 -10.40 -13.77 3.37
CA GLN A 108 -9.96 -12.99 4.53
C GLN A 108 -10.90 -11.81 4.80
N PRO A 109 -11.15 -11.44 6.06
CA PRO A 109 -12.07 -10.35 6.41
C PRO A 109 -11.56 -8.95 6.00
N ASP A 110 -10.29 -8.83 5.60
CA ASP A 110 -9.64 -7.59 5.19
C ASP A 110 -9.71 -7.31 3.67
N CYS A 111 -10.53 -8.06 2.93
CA CYS A 111 -10.90 -7.82 1.54
C CYS A 111 -12.42 -7.59 1.40
N PHE A 112 -12.86 -6.99 0.29
CA PHE A 112 -14.25 -6.55 0.10
C PHE A 112 -15.25 -7.70 0.31
N PHE A 113 -15.02 -8.87 -0.32
CA PHE A 113 -15.92 -10.01 -0.20
C PHE A 113 -15.94 -10.61 1.21
N GLY A 114 -14.83 -10.55 1.93
CA GLY A 114 -14.75 -11.02 3.32
C GLY A 114 -15.36 -10.05 4.33
N ALA A 115 -15.30 -8.74 4.08
CA ALA A 115 -15.91 -7.72 4.93
C ALA A 115 -17.42 -7.59 4.71
N ASN A 116 -17.89 -7.77 3.47
CA ASN A 116 -19.28 -7.57 3.07
C ASN A 116 -19.97 -8.92 2.83
N LEU A 117 -20.39 -9.59 3.90
CA LEU A 117 -20.98 -10.93 3.81
C LEU A 117 -22.38 -10.92 3.20
N VAL A 118 -22.66 -11.88 2.32
CA VAL A 118 -24.00 -12.16 1.78
C VAL A 118 -24.56 -13.39 2.49
N LYS A 119 -25.64 -13.21 3.24
CA LYS A 119 -26.26 -14.29 4.06
C LYS A 119 -25.25 -14.98 5.00
N GLY A 120 -24.36 -14.17 5.60
CA GLY A 120 -23.35 -14.64 6.57
C GLY A 120 -22.14 -15.36 5.96
N LYS A 121 -21.95 -15.30 4.63
CA LYS A 121 -20.81 -15.90 3.94
C LYS A 121 -20.14 -14.89 3.00
N PRO A 122 -18.82 -14.97 2.77
CA PRO A 122 -18.17 -14.16 1.75
C PRO A 122 -18.78 -14.42 0.38
N ALA A 123 -18.97 -13.36 -0.40
CA ALA A 123 -19.41 -13.48 -1.79
C ALA A 123 -18.30 -14.04 -2.68
N THR A 124 -18.67 -14.40 -3.91
CA THR A 124 -17.71 -14.90 -4.91
C THR A 124 -17.71 -14.09 -6.20
N LYS A 125 -18.68 -13.17 -6.36
CA LYS A 125 -18.86 -12.35 -7.55
C LYS A 125 -19.66 -11.10 -7.21
N TRP A 126 -19.46 -10.06 -8.01
CA TRP A 126 -20.15 -8.78 -7.83
C TRP A 126 -21.67 -8.88 -7.90
N SER A 127 -22.20 -9.82 -8.70
CA SER A 127 -23.64 -10.03 -8.84
C SER A 127 -24.34 -10.63 -7.62
N ASP A 128 -23.59 -10.99 -6.57
CA ASP A 128 -24.15 -11.33 -5.27
C ASP A 128 -24.62 -10.08 -4.49
N TYR A 129 -24.23 -8.87 -4.92
CA TYR A 129 -24.56 -7.58 -4.29
C TYR A 129 -25.48 -6.72 -5.18
N PRO A 130 -26.29 -5.82 -4.58
CA PRO A 130 -27.00 -4.79 -5.34
C PRO A 130 -26.04 -3.90 -6.13
N LYS A 131 -26.37 -3.59 -7.40
CA LYS A 131 -25.53 -2.73 -8.25
C LYS A 131 -25.24 -1.36 -7.63
N GLU A 132 -26.23 -0.78 -6.97
CA GLU A 132 -26.11 0.52 -6.30
C GLU A 132 -25.07 0.50 -5.17
N MET A 133 -25.04 -0.55 -4.36
CA MET A 133 -24.02 -0.72 -3.32
C MET A 133 -22.60 -0.73 -3.91
N ILE A 134 -22.41 -1.48 -5.00
CA ILE A 134 -21.12 -1.57 -5.68
C ILE A 134 -20.75 -0.23 -6.35
N ARG A 135 -21.74 0.48 -6.91
CA ARG A 135 -21.53 1.81 -7.50
C ARG A 135 -21.07 2.81 -6.45
N ASN A 136 -21.82 2.94 -5.35
CA ASN A 136 -21.48 3.86 -4.27
C ASN A 136 -20.08 3.58 -3.72
N TYR A 137 -19.70 2.30 -3.60
CA TYR A 137 -18.35 1.93 -3.18
C TYR A 137 -17.27 2.36 -4.18
N PHE A 138 -17.46 2.17 -5.48
CA PHE A 138 -16.46 2.63 -6.46
C PHE A 138 -16.41 4.15 -6.58
N GLU A 139 -17.54 4.85 -6.45
CA GLU A 139 -17.58 6.32 -6.37
C GLU A 139 -16.85 6.86 -5.12
N TYR A 140 -16.88 6.11 -4.02
CA TYR A 140 -16.13 6.45 -2.80
C TYR A 140 -14.61 6.41 -3.01
N LEU A 141 -14.14 5.61 -3.97
CA LEU A 141 -12.72 5.49 -4.34
C LEU A 141 -12.24 6.57 -5.32
N LEU A 142 -13.12 7.49 -5.69
CA LEU A 142 -12.82 8.63 -6.56
C LEU A 142 -12.83 9.91 -5.72
N LEU A 143 -11.69 10.56 -5.61
CA LEU A 143 -11.50 11.74 -4.77
C LEU A 143 -11.44 13.03 -5.60
N GLN A 144 -12.03 14.10 -5.08
CA GLN A 144 -11.91 15.44 -5.63
C GLN A 144 -10.58 16.06 -5.20
N GLY A 145 -9.71 16.37 -6.16
CA GLY A 145 -8.37 16.89 -5.92
C GLY A 145 -7.27 15.83 -6.10
N GLU A 146 -6.03 16.29 -6.15
CA GLU A 146 -4.85 15.44 -6.33
C GLU A 146 -4.03 15.39 -5.04
N PHE A 147 -3.85 14.19 -4.50
CA PHE A 147 -3.21 13.92 -3.21
C PHE A 147 -2.03 12.97 -3.39
N THR A 148 -0.82 13.46 -3.10
CA THR A 148 0.44 12.72 -3.18
C THR A 148 1.29 12.97 -1.93
N HIS A 149 2.44 12.31 -1.80
CA HIS A 149 3.40 12.62 -0.73
C HIS A 149 3.87 14.09 -0.75
N LEU A 150 3.82 14.74 -1.91
CA LEU A 150 4.33 16.11 -2.11
C LEU A 150 3.22 17.15 -2.28
N LYS A 151 1.95 16.73 -2.37
CA LYS A 151 0.82 17.59 -2.71
C LYS A 151 -0.39 17.26 -1.86
N ASN A 152 -0.89 18.27 -1.15
CA ASN A 152 -2.17 18.27 -0.40
C ASN A 152 -2.31 17.24 0.74
N LEU A 153 -1.31 16.39 1.01
CA LEU A 153 -1.27 15.53 2.18
C LEU A 153 -0.28 16.06 3.22
N THR A 154 -0.58 15.77 4.49
CA THR A 154 0.27 16.08 5.63
C THR A 154 0.33 14.87 6.56
N THR A 155 1.02 15.00 7.70
CA THR A 155 1.02 13.97 8.75
C THR A 155 -0.27 13.93 9.58
N SER A 156 -1.17 14.90 9.39
CA SER A 156 -2.51 14.94 9.97
C SER A 156 -3.58 14.56 8.94
N ASP A 157 -4.72 14.08 9.42
CA ASP A 157 -5.81 13.65 8.54
C ASP A 157 -6.32 14.81 7.69
N THR A 158 -6.30 14.57 6.38
CA THR A 158 -6.93 15.41 5.38
C THR A 158 -8.24 14.75 4.99
N LEU A 159 -9.37 15.41 5.31
CA LEU A 159 -10.71 14.94 4.95
C LEU A 159 -11.04 15.39 3.53
N ILE A 160 -11.35 14.43 2.67
CA ILE A 160 -11.46 14.64 1.22
C ILE A 160 -12.84 14.21 0.75
N GLN A 161 -13.50 15.05 -0.05
CA GLN A 161 -14.78 14.70 -0.65
C GLN A 161 -14.59 13.62 -1.72
N THR A 162 -15.32 12.52 -1.57
CA THR A 162 -15.43 11.47 -2.60
C THR A 162 -16.58 11.79 -3.56
N LEU A 163 -16.70 11.05 -4.65
CA LEU A 163 -17.85 11.17 -5.57
C LEU A 163 -19.07 10.38 -5.12
N ALA A 164 -18.96 9.55 -4.08
CA ALA A 164 -20.12 8.82 -3.59
C ALA A 164 -21.19 9.79 -3.08
N SER A 165 -22.44 9.48 -3.40
CA SER A 165 -23.59 10.27 -2.96
C SER A 165 -23.62 10.41 -1.43
N GLN A 166 -24.03 11.58 -0.92
CA GLN A 166 -24.23 11.78 0.51
C GLN A 166 -25.32 10.83 1.03
N GLY A 167 -25.12 10.31 2.24
CA GLY A 167 -26.00 9.31 2.85
C GLY A 167 -25.84 7.89 2.30
N ALA A 168 -24.96 7.65 1.33
CA ALA A 168 -24.68 6.31 0.82
C ALA A 168 -24.11 5.37 1.91
N PHE A 169 -23.41 5.94 2.90
CA PHE A 169 -22.84 5.21 4.03
C PHE A 169 -23.38 5.77 5.36
N ILE A 170 -24.00 4.91 6.17
CA ILE A 170 -24.65 5.30 7.43
C ILE A 170 -23.64 5.94 8.40
N ASN A 171 -22.47 5.34 8.53
CA ASN A 171 -21.42 5.81 9.46
C ASN A 171 -20.55 6.92 8.87
N ASN A 172 -20.74 7.27 7.59
CA ASN A 172 -20.04 8.35 6.91
C ASN A 172 -21.00 9.05 5.93
N PRO A 173 -22.00 9.77 6.44
CA PRO A 173 -23.08 10.34 5.62
C PRO A 173 -22.59 11.45 4.69
N GLN A 174 -21.41 12.02 4.93
CA GLN A 174 -20.79 13.03 4.07
C GLN A 174 -19.95 12.42 2.94
N SER A 175 -19.74 11.09 2.96
CA SER A 175 -18.93 10.38 1.98
C SER A 175 -17.51 10.97 1.88
N LEU A 176 -16.87 11.20 3.03
CA LEU A 176 -15.51 11.73 3.13
C LEU A 176 -14.49 10.59 3.22
N MET A 177 -13.28 10.79 2.71
CA MET A 177 -12.14 9.89 2.92
C MET A 177 -11.05 10.63 3.70
N ALA A 178 -10.50 10.01 4.73
CA ALA A 178 -9.35 10.55 5.44
C ALA A 178 -8.07 10.01 4.83
N MET A 179 -7.12 10.90 4.53
CA MET A 179 -5.78 10.53 4.07
C MET A 179 -4.71 11.29 4.85
N LYS A 180 -3.63 10.59 5.20
CA LYS A 180 -2.44 11.20 5.81
C LYS A 180 -1.16 10.44 5.45
N ILE A 181 -0.02 11.07 5.69
CA ILE A 181 1.30 10.45 5.62
C ILE A 181 1.68 10.03 7.06
N VAL A 182 2.05 8.78 7.27
CA VAL A 182 2.50 8.32 8.61
C VAL A 182 4.02 8.20 8.62
N ASP A 183 4.69 8.53 9.73
CA ASP A 183 6.16 8.58 9.79
C ASP A 183 6.82 7.22 9.55
N ALA A 184 6.16 6.13 9.94
CA ALA A 184 6.58 4.76 9.66
C ALA A 184 5.36 3.83 9.74
N SER A 185 5.37 2.73 8.99
CA SER A 185 4.41 1.64 9.20
C SER A 185 5.11 0.47 9.88
N LEU A 186 4.48 -0.07 10.92
CA LEU A 186 4.99 -1.20 11.70
C LEU A 186 5.05 -2.52 10.88
N SER A 187 4.40 -2.56 9.71
CA SER A 187 4.16 -3.79 8.94
C SER A 187 4.63 -3.75 7.49
N ASN A 188 5.15 -2.62 7.00
CA ASN A 188 5.72 -2.50 5.66
C ASN A 188 7.11 -1.90 5.74
N THR A 189 7.98 -2.22 4.80
CA THR A 189 9.32 -1.63 4.68
C THR A 189 9.27 -0.30 3.92
N VAL A 190 8.16 0.45 4.06
CA VAL A 190 7.93 1.70 3.31
C VAL A 190 8.12 2.85 4.29
N ASP A 191 9.06 3.73 3.96
CA ASP A 191 9.23 4.99 4.66
C ASP A 191 8.10 5.94 4.25
N TYR A 192 7.47 6.59 5.23
CA TYR A 192 6.43 7.59 5.03
C TYR A 192 5.17 7.16 4.24
N PRO A 193 4.52 6.02 4.52
CA PRO A 193 3.40 5.59 3.70
C PRO A 193 2.18 6.52 3.81
N ILE A 194 1.45 6.64 2.71
CA ILE A 194 0.09 7.18 2.75
C ILE A 194 -0.84 6.15 3.40
N GLN A 195 -1.59 6.59 4.40
CA GLN A 195 -2.64 5.84 5.06
C GLN A 195 -4.00 6.44 4.71
N ILE A 196 -4.97 5.56 4.49
CA ILE A 196 -6.37 5.86 4.18
C ILE A 196 -7.23 5.36 5.34
N ASN A 197 -8.14 6.23 5.82
CA ASN A 197 -9.15 5.90 6.84
C ASN A 197 -8.56 5.17 8.05
N ASP A 198 -7.38 5.61 8.51
CA ASP A 198 -6.64 5.06 9.65
C ASP A 198 -6.32 3.57 9.64
N SER A 199 -6.58 2.89 8.52
CA SER A 199 -6.64 1.42 8.49
C SER A 199 -5.91 0.81 7.31
N VAL A 200 -5.89 1.49 6.16
CA VAL A 200 -5.34 0.94 4.93
C VAL A 200 -4.10 1.72 4.51
N THR A 201 -2.98 1.02 4.41
CA THR A 201 -1.76 1.58 3.86
C THR A 201 -1.74 1.43 2.34
N VAL A 202 -1.42 2.51 1.63
CA VAL A 202 -1.19 2.49 0.18
C VAL A 202 0.03 1.62 -0.14
N ARG A 203 -0.16 0.67 -1.06
CA ARG A 203 0.87 -0.28 -1.50
C ARG A 203 1.76 0.29 -2.59
N THR A 204 1.17 1.03 -3.53
CA THR A 204 1.91 1.73 -4.59
C THR A 204 1.31 3.10 -4.73
N SER A 205 2.11 4.11 -4.41
CA SER A 205 1.67 5.49 -4.34
C SER A 205 2.18 6.33 -5.48
N ASP A 206 1.51 7.47 -5.67
CA ASP A 206 1.96 8.57 -6.53
C ASP A 206 2.23 8.18 -7.98
N LEU A 207 1.45 7.23 -8.52
CA LEU A 207 1.44 6.98 -9.95
C LEU A 207 0.73 8.16 -10.64
N LEU A 208 1.36 8.73 -11.66
CA LEU A 208 0.92 9.97 -12.30
C LEU A 208 0.35 9.69 -13.70
N PRO A 209 -0.95 9.37 -13.83
CA PRO A 209 -1.63 9.40 -15.12
C PRO A 209 -1.73 10.83 -15.65
N THR A 210 -2.17 10.97 -16.91
CA THR A 210 -2.34 12.29 -17.55
C THR A 210 -3.44 13.16 -16.95
N ASN A 211 -4.31 12.59 -16.11
CA ASN A 211 -5.50 13.24 -15.56
C ASN A 211 -5.56 13.27 -14.03
N GLY A 212 -4.47 13.00 -13.31
CA GLY A 212 -4.44 13.12 -11.86
C GLY A 212 -3.44 12.20 -11.19
N VAL A 213 -3.87 11.54 -10.12
CA VAL A 213 -3.01 10.69 -9.28
C VAL A 213 -3.69 9.34 -9.04
N ILE A 214 -2.91 8.26 -9.08
CA ILE A 214 -3.36 6.92 -8.70
C ILE A 214 -2.66 6.50 -7.41
N GLN A 215 -3.46 6.03 -6.45
CA GLN A 215 -2.99 5.36 -5.24
C GLN A 215 -3.52 3.91 -5.27
N VAL A 216 -2.64 2.92 -5.15
CA VAL A 216 -3.02 1.50 -5.19
C VAL A 216 -3.04 0.91 -3.79
N VAL A 217 -4.14 0.28 -3.40
CA VAL A 217 -4.27 -0.45 -2.14
C VAL A 217 -4.49 -1.94 -2.38
N ASP A 218 -4.12 -2.76 -1.40
CA ASP A 218 -4.32 -4.22 -1.42
C ASP A 218 -5.20 -4.73 -0.28
N ARG A 219 -5.89 -3.82 0.41
CA ARG A 219 -6.89 -4.11 1.44
C ARG A 219 -8.18 -3.33 1.20
N TYR A 220 -9.28 -3.88 1.70
CA TYR A 220 -10.58 -3.23 1.67
C TYR A 220 -10.56 -1.92 2.46
N ILE A 221 -10.99 -0.84 1.84
CA ILE A 221 -11.18 0.45 2.51
C ILE A 221 -12.60 0.49 3.04
N ASN A 222 -12.76 0.52 4.36
CA ASN A 222 -14.07 0.72 4.96
C ASN A 222 -14.50 2.20 4.83
N PRO A 223 -15.63 2.50 4.17
CA PRO A 223 -16.11 3.88 4.08
C PRO A 223 -16.62 4.45 5.41
N GLY A 224 -16.97 3.62 6.39
CA GLY A 224 -17.53 4.04 7.68
C GLY A 224 -16.53 4.09 8.83
N PHE A 225 -15.33 4.60 8.59
CA PHE A 225 -14.22 4.69 9.56
C PHE A 225 -14.48 5.71 10.66
#